data_AF-A0A651EFZ0-F1
#
_entry.id   AF-A0A651EFZ0-F1
#
_cell.length_a   1.000
_cell.length_b   1.000
_cell.length_c   1.000
_cell.angle_alpha   90.00
_cell.angle_beta   90.00
_cell.angle_gamma   90.00
#
_symmetry.space_group_name_H-M   'P 1'
#
loop_
_entity.id
_entity.type
_entity.pdbx_description
1 polymer ?
#
loop_
_entity_poly.entity_id
_entity_poly.type
_entity_poly.pdbx_seq_one_letter_code
_entity_poly.pdbx_strand_id
1 'polypeptide(L)'
;MFQIFDPPDHADDGPARLAALRARLEAEGLEGFLVPRADAHQGETVAARDERLAWLTGFTGSAGLCVALRARAALFVDGRYRLQGRAQVDQSAFEVVALADATPEAWLAETLPEGGVVGLDPMLHTAAQAAKVEAAAAKAGGSVRFVETNPLDAVWPDQPPPPAGAIRPHPDAFAGESAAEKRARIAASVAEAGAAAAVLTLPDSIAWLLNIRGEDVPRSPAPLAFALLHADGRVDLFTEPDKIDATAQAHLGDAVTVAAPQAFGAALDALAGAAALVDRDSAPVWVSRRLEAAGARVIWRRDPCILPKAIKNAAELDGARAAHLRDGAAMARFLCWLDTAAPSGALTEIAVVKRLEAFRREDNGLTDIAFDTICGAGEHGAIVHYRVTRKTDRPVRAGELLLVDSGGQYRDGTTDVTRTIAVGAPDPEARRLFTLVLKGMIAISRARFPEKTAGRDLDGLARVALWRAGHDYDHGTGHGVGAFLSVHEGPQSLSKRGAEPLVAGMILSNEPGCYLEGRFGIRIENLIVVSPAEPLPDGARPMMGFETLTWVPIDRRLIDPGLLDPAERAWLDAYHAAVLEKIGPQVDAETAAWLAAACAPLDAA
;
A
#
# COMPACT_ATOMS: atom_id res chain seq x y z
N MET A 1 -15.07 2.35 -15.85
CA MET A 1 -13.61 2.29 -15.78
C MET A 1 -13.19 3.17 -14.62
N PHE A 2 -12.50 2.58 -13.66
CA PHE A 2 -11.98 3.26 -12.49
C PHE A 2 -10.59 3.83 -12.79
N GLN A 3 -9.71 3.08 -13.46
CA GLN A 3 -8.38 3.53 -13.84
C GLN A 3 -8.38 4.52 -15.01
N ILE A 4 -7.53 5.53 -14.92
CA ILE A 4 -7.29 6.55 -15.95
C ILE A 4 -5.88 6.33 -16.52
N PHE A 5 -5.70 6.58 -17.81
CA PHE A 5 -4.44 6.28 -18.54
C PHE A 5 -3.71 7.53 -19.04
N ASP A 6 -4.18 8.70 -18.61
CA ASP A 6 -3.67 10.01 -18.95
C ASP A 6 -3.26 10.70 -17.64
N PRO A 7 -2.15 10.28 -17.00
CA PRO A 7 -1.68 10.97 -15.81
C PRO A 7 -1.31 12.41 -16.18
N PRO A 8 -1.35 13.35 -15.22
CA PRO A 8 -0.84 14.69 -15.42
C PRO A 8 0.67 14.61 -15.73
N ASP A 9 1.04 14.70 -17.00
CA ASP A 9 2.45 14.69 -17.40
C ASP A 9 3.04 16.08 -17.15
N HIS A 10 3.97 16.13 -16.20
CA HIS A 10 4.53 17.36 -15.67
C HIS A 10 6.06 17.35 -15.64
N ALA A 11 6.71 16.36 -16.26
CA ALA A 11 8.16 16.25 -16.22
C ALA A 11 8.84 17.55 -16.70
N ASP A 12 8.34 18.13 -17.80
CA ASP A 12 8.85 19.36 -18.42
C ASP A 12 8.58 20.62 -17.56
N ASP A 13 7.60 20.57 -16.65
CA ASP A 13 7.25 21.70 -15.78
C ASP A 13 8.16 21.78 -14.54
N GLY A 14 8.82 20.68 -14.18
CA GLY A 14 9.63 20.55 -12.97
C GLY A 14 10.67 21.65 -12.77
N PRO A 15 11.52 21.97 -13.77
CA PRO A 15 12.51 23.04 -13.65
C PRO A 15 11.90 24.41 -13.35
N ALA A 16 10.80 24.77 -14.01
CA ALA A 16 10.11 26.05 -13.79
C ALA A 16 9.45 26.12 -12.40
N ARG A 17 8.82 25.03 -11.96
CA ARG A 17 8.21 24.90 -10.63
C ARG A 17 9.25 24.98 -9.52
N LEU A 18 10.40 24.31 -9.69
CA LEU A 18 11.52 24.39 -8.75
C LEU A 18 12.07 25.83 -8.65
N ALA A 19 12.19 26.54 -9.76
CA ALA A 19 12.62 27.94 -9.76
C ALA A 19 11.63 28.85 -8.98
N ALA A 20 10.33 28.65 -9.18
CA ALA A 20 9.29 29.39 -8.44
C ALA A 20 9.34 29.09 -6.94
N LEU A 21 9.49 27.81 -6.55
CA LEU A 21 9.68 27.41 -5.16
C LEU A 21 10.91 28.09 -4.55
N ARG A 22 12.07 28.07 -5.23
CA ARG A 22 13.30 28.70 -4.74
C ARG A 22 13.14 30.21 -4.50
N ALA A 23 12.48 30.92 -5.41
CA ALA A 23 12.18 32.34 -5.21
C ALA A 23 11.29 32.58 -3.97
N ARG A 24 10.32 31.69 -3.73
CA ARG A 24 9.48 31.75 -2.53
C ARG A 24 10.27 31.45 -1.25
N LEU A 25 11.10 30.40 -1.25
CA LEU A 25 11.99 30.08 -0.13
C LEU A 25 12.93 31.25 0.18
N GLU A 26 13.42 31.92 -0.85
CA GLU A 26 14.27 33.11 -0.68
C GLU A 26 13.54 34.25 0.02
N ALA A 27 12.33 34.58 -0.42
CA ALA A 27 11.50 35.60 0.20
C ALA A 27 11.17 35.28 1.68
N GLU A 28 11.12 34.00 2.04
CA GLU A 28 10.87 33.55 3.41
C GLU A 28 12.14 33.35 4.26
N GLY A 29 13.33 33.59 3.71
CA GLY A 29 14.61 33.40 4.41
C GLY A 29 14.97 31.93 4.67
N LEU A 30 14.52 31.03 3.79
CA LEU A 30 14.85 29.60 3.82
C LEU A 30 15.96 29.27 2.81
N GLU A 31 16.82 28.32 3.17
CA GLU A 31 17.82 27.72 2.29
C GLU A 31 17.26 26.51 1.53
N GLY A 32 16.26 25.84 2.09
CA GLY A 32 15.64 24.72 1.43
C GLY A 32 14.33 24.29 2.06
N PHE A 33 13.68 23.31 1.44
CA PHE A 33 12.41 22.75 1.88
C PHE A 33 12.32 21.27 1.52
N LEU A 34 11.69 20.48 2.38
CA LEU A 34 11.41 19.06 2.11
C LEU A 34 9.98 18.91 1.61
N VAL A 35 9.81 18.11 0.55
CA VAL A 35 8.53 17.79 -0.05
C VAL A 35 8.35 16.26 -0.04
N PRO A 36 7.65 15.70 0.96
CA PRO A 36 7.41 14.26 1.03
C PRO A 36 6.33 13.80 0.05
N ARG A 37 6.30 12.51 -0.28
CA ARG A 37 5.16 11.86 -0.94
C ARG A 37 4.04 11.53 0.05
N ALA A 38 3.66 12.47 0.91
CA ALA A 38 2.70 12.26 2.00
C ALA A 38 1.74 13.45 2.13
N ASP A 39 0.57 13.18 2.68
CA ASP A 39 -0.39 14.16 3.17
C ASP A 39 -0.34 14.26 4.70
N ALA A 40 -1.29 14.97 5.30
CA ALA A 40 -1.38 15.11 6.76
C ALA A 40 -1.74 13.81 7.51
N HIS A 41 -1.98 12.74 6.77
CA HIS A 41 -2.39 11.43 7.25
C HIS A 41 -1.34 10.35 6.99
N GLN A 42 -0.17 10.74 6.43
CA GLN A 42 0.89 9.82 6.02
C GLN A 42 0.40 8.74 5.03
N GLY A 43 -0.59 9.08 4.20
CA GLY A 43 -1.17 8.15 3.22
C GLY A 43 -0.17 7.75 2.14
N GLU A 44 -0.18 6.47 1.75
CA GLU A 44 0.60 5.99 0.60
C GLU A 44 0.07 6.58 -0.71
N THR A 45 -1.26 6.59 -0.87
CA THR A 45 -1.94 7.37 -1.89
C THR A 45 -2.50 8.61 -1.21
N VAL A 46 -2.40 9.76 -1.87
CA VAL A 46 -2.86 11.05 -1.34
C VAL A 46 -3.88 11.65 -2.30
N ALA A 47 -4.72 12.55 -1.81
CA ALA A 47 -5.65 13.27 -2.66
C ALA A 47 -4.90 14.19 -3.64
N ALA A 48 -5.53 14.53 -4.78
CA ALA A 48 -4.90 15.35 -5.83
C ALA A 48 -4.32 16.69 -5.32
N ARG A 49 -4.95 17.32 -4.33
CA ARG A 49 -4.44 18.54 -3.67
C ARG A 49 -3.08 18.33 -2.98
N ASP A 50 -2.85 17.13 -2.47
CA ASP A 50 -1.68 16.77 -1.68
C ASP A 50 -0.57 16.09 -2.51
N GLU A 51 -0.76 15.95 -3.83
CA GLU A 51 0.25 15.42 -4.78
C GLU A 51 1.43 16.39 -5.03
N ARG A 52 1.87 17.09 -3.99
CA ARG A 52 2.94 18.10 -4.00
C ARG A 52 4.24 17.62 -4.60
N LEU A 53 4.67 16.39 -4.27
CA LEU A 53 5.89 15.81 -4.82
C LEU A 53 5.77 15.60 -6.34
N ALA A 54 4.64 15.05 -6.78
CA ALA A 54 4.37 14.80 -8.20
C ALA A 54 4.25 16.12 -8.97
N TRP A 55 3.58 17.12 -8.40
CA TRP A 55 3.51 18.44 -8.98
C TRP A 55 4.90 19.10 -9.09
N LEU A 56 5.72 19.06 -8.03
CA LEU A 56 7.04 19.68 -8.09
C LEU A 56 8.00 19.00 -9.08
N THR A 57 7.99 17.66 -9.12
CA THR A 57 9.07 16.89 -9.77
C THR A 57 8.66 16.12 -11.02
N GLY A 58 7.35 15.90 -11.24
CA GLY A 58 6.82 14.96 -12.22
C GLY A 58 6.77 13.50 -11.75
N PHE A 59 7.39 13.17 -10.61
CA PHE A 59 7.43 11.79 -10.09
C PHE A 59 6.11 11.36 -9.46
N THR A 60 5.51 10.30 -9.99
CA THR A 60 4.17 9.81 -9.59
C THR A 60 4.19 8.49 -8.80
N GLY A 61 5.37 8.03 -8.37
CA GLY A 61 5.47 6.84 -7.52
C GLY A 61 4.86 7.04 -6.13
N SER A 62 4.49 5.96 -5.44
CA SER A 62 3.85 6.02 -4.12
C SER A 62 4.83 6.26 -2.97
N ALA A 63 6.14 6.17 -3.22
CA ALA A 63 7.16 6.44 -2.22
C ALA A 63 8.27 7.33 -2.79
N GLY A 64 8.48 8.48 -2.15
CA GLY A 64 9.56 9.39 -2.46
C GLY A 64 9.62 10.59 -1.53
N LEU A 65 10.73 11.32 -1.59
CA LEU A 65 10.93 12.59 -0.88
C LEU A 65 11.81 13.47 -1.75
N CYS A 66 11.43 14.73 -1.95
CA CYS A 66 12.34 15.72 -2.53
C CYS A 66 12.94 16.59 -1.43
N VAL A 67 14.25 16.80 -1.49
CA VAL A 67 14.94 17.87 -0.76
C VAL A 67 15.30 18.95 -1.77
N ALA A 68 14.65 20.11 -1.69
CA ALA A 68 14.86 21.24 -2.60
C ALA A 68 15.62 22.36 -1.88
N LEU A 69 16.93 22.47 -2.12
CA LEU A 69 17.77 23.59 -1.66
C LEU A 69 17.87 24.67 -2.75
N ARG A 70 18.36 25.87 -2.41
CA ARG A 70 18.57 26.96 -3.38
C ARG A 70 19.51 26.56 -4.52
N ALA A 71 20.58 25.84 -4.19
CA ALA A 71 21.61 25.44 -5.18
C ALA A 71 21.34 24.08 -5.83
N ARG A 72 20.80 23.10 -5.09
CA ARG A 72 20.64 21.70 -5.53
C ARG A 72 19.27 21.16 -5.13
N ALA A 73 18.77 20.17 -5.86
CA ALA A 73 17.57 19.46 -5.48
C ALA A 73 17.74 17.96 -5.78
N ALA A 74 17.24 17.11 -4.90
CA ALA A 74 17.32 15.66 -5.05
C ALA A 74 15.97 15.01 -4.74
N LEU A 75 15.56 14.06 -5.59
CA LEU A 75 14.45 13.14 -5.36
C LEU A 75 15.02 11.80 -4.88
N PHE A 76 14.59 11.36 -3.71
CA PHE A 76 14.96 10.08 -3.11
C PHE A 76 13.86 9.05 -3.35
N VAL A 77 14.21 7.89 -3.89
CA VAL A 77 13.28 6.80 -4.21
C VAL A 77 13.80 5.44 -3.74
N ASP A 78 12.90 4.52 -3.42
CA ASP A 78 13.27 3.12 -3.17
C ASP A 78 13.46 2.33 -4.49
N GLY A 79 13.89 1.07 -4.37
CA GLY A 79 14.26 0.23 -5.51
C GLY A 79 13.13 0.01 -6.52
N ARG A 80 11.86 0.06 -6.09
CA ARG A 80 10.68 -0.09 -6.97
C ARG A 80 10.58 1.02 -8.00
N TYR A 81 11.13 2.19 -7.66
CA TYR A 81 10.92 3.44 -8.38
C TYR A 81 12.18 4.01 -9.05
N ARG A 82 13.30 3.29 -9.01
CA ARG A 82 14.56 3.77 -9.62
C ARG A 82 14.44 4.06 -11.11
N LEU A 83 13.82 3.15 -11.88
CA LEU A 83 13.61 3.32 -13.32
C LEU A 83 12.56 4.41 -13.59
N GLN A 84 11.45 4.38 -12.86
CA GLN A 84 10.38 5.37 -12.99
C GLN A 84 10.84 6.79 -12.69
N GLY A 85 11.58 7.00 -11.59
CA GLY A 85 12.09 8.31 -11.19
C GLY A 85 13.00 8.93 -12.26
N ARG A 86 13.89 8.15 -12.87
CA ARG A 86 14.76 8.63 -13.95
C ARG A 86 14.01 8.95 -15.25
N ALA A 87 12.89 8.26 -15.49
CA ALA A 87 12.07 8.45 -16.68
C ALA A 87 11.10 9.64 -16.55
N GLN A 88 10.66 9.96 -15.33
CA GLN A 88 9.62 10.98 -15.08
C GLN A 88 10.16 12.35 -14.64
N VAL A 89 11.43 12.43 -14.24
CA VAL A 89 12.00 13.65 -13.65
C VAL A 89 13.06 14.24 -14.56
N ASP A 90 13.03 15.56 -14.75
CA ASP A 90 14.10 16.29 -15.45
C ASP A 90 15.38 16.31 -14.60
N GLN A 91 16.35 15.51 -15.02
CA GLN A 91 17.63 15.33 -14.33
C GLN A 91 18.57 16.55 -14.41
N SER A 92 18.22 17.58 -15.20
CA SER A 92 18.91 18.88 -15.15
C SER A 92 18.50 19.72 -13.94
N ALA A 93 17.31 19.47 -13.38
CA ALA A 93 16.77 20.17 -12.22
C ALA A 93 16.87 19.36 -10.91
N PHE A 94 16.71 18.03 -10.99
CA PHE A 94 16.70 17.15 -9.82
C PHE A 94 17.64 15.95 -9.97
N GLU A 95 18.44 15.70 -8.94
CA GLU A 95 19.19 14.45 -8.82
C GLU A 95 18.24 13.31 -8.41
N VAL A 96 18.26 12.16 -9.10
CA VAL A 96 17.49 10.97 -8.68
C VAL A 96 18.40 10.04 -7.88
N VAL A 97 18.17 9.96 -6.57
CA VAL A 97 19.00 9.24 -5.61
C VAL A 97 18.26 8.00 -5.10
N ALA A 98 18.88 6.83 -5.20
CA ALA A 98 18.33 5.62 -4.60
C ALA A 98 18.57 5.63 -3.09
N LEU A 99 17.56 5.28 -2.29
CA LEU A 99 17.68 5.19 -0.83
C LEU A 99 18.74 4.19 -0.35
N ALA A 100 19.09 3.21 -1.18
CA ALA A 100 20.18 2.27 -0.93
C ALA A 100 21.57 2.92 -1.02
N ASP A 101 21.70 4.00 -1.78
CA ASP A 101 22.97 4.71 -2.01
C ASP A 101 23.17 5.82 -0.96
N ALA A 102 22.14 6.63 -0.71
CA ALA A 102 22.17 7.67 0.32
C ALA A 102 20.76 7.97 0.85
N THR A 103 20.65 8.25 2.15
CA THR A 103 19.40 8.72 2.75
C THR A 103 19.25 10.24 2.56
N PRO A 104 18.01 10.78 2.58
CA PRO A 104 17.78 12.22 2.50
C PRO A 104 18.51 13.00 3.58
N GLU A 105 18.61 12.43 4.78
CA GLU A 105 19.26 13.05 5.92
C GLU A 105 20.79 13.07 5.78
N ALA A 106 21.37 12.00 5.24
CA ALA A 106 22.80 11.95 4.93
C ALA A 106 23.16 12.99 3.86
N TRP A 107 22.38 13.03 2.77
CA TRP A 107 22.57 14.01 1.70
C TRP A 107 22.38 15.44 2.20
N LEU A 108 21.36 15.71 3.03
CA LEU A 108 21.15 17.03 3.60
C LEU A 108 22.33 17.47 4.47
N ALA A 109 22.85 16.57 5.32
CA ALA A 109 23.98 16.86 6.18
C ALA A 109 25.27 17.20 5.42
N GLU A 110 25.40 16.75 4.16
CA GLU A 110 26.55 17.01 3.30
C GLU A 110 26.37 18.25 2.41
N THR A 111 25.14 18.68 2.16
CA THR A 111 24.82 19.67 1.11
C THR A 111 24.24 20.97 1.64
N LEU A 112 23.65 20.97 2.84
CA LEU A 112 23.17 22.20 3.47
C LEU A 112 24.37 23.10 3.83
N PRO A 113 24.42 24.36 3.35
CA PRO A 113 25.48 25.29 3.76
C PRO A 113 25.39 25.61 5.26
N GLU A 114 26.54 25.94 5.84
CA GLU A 114 26.63 26.41 7.23
C GLU A 114 25.69 27.61 7.46
N GLY A 115 24.92 27.57 8.55
CA GLY A 115 23.88 28.57 8.85
C GLY A 115 22.59 28.43 8.03
N GLY A 116 22.49 27.45 7.14
CA GLY A 116 21.31 27.20 6.32
C GLY A 116 20.07 26.84 7.16
N VAL A 117 18.91 27.39 6.81
CA VAL A 117 17.63 27.11 7.46
C VAL A 117 16.73 26.29 6.52
N VAL A 118 16.40 25.08 6.91
CA VAL A 118 15.52 24.19 6.12
C VAL A 118 14.09 24.29 6.65
N GLY A 119 13.15 24.60 5.76
CA GLY A 119 11.73 24.60 6.08
C GLY A 119 11.16 23.19 6.12
N LEU A 120 10.29 22.91 7.09
CA LEU A 120 9.43 21.72 7.12
C LEU A 120 7.98 22.14 7.35
N ASP A 121 7.06 21.59 6.56
CA ASP A 121 5.63 21.67 6.89
C ASP A 121 5.33 20.70 8.04
N PRO A 122 4.94 21.18 9.23
CA PRO A 122 4.73 20.31 10.39
C PRO A 122 3.53 19.37 10.22
N MET A 123 2.65 19.61 9.24
CA MET A 123 1.54 18.72 8.92
C MET A 123 1.97 17.52 8.06
N LEU A 124 3.07 17.60 7.32
CA LEU A 124 3.49 16.56 6.35
C LEU A 124 4.64 15.66 6.84
N HIS A 125 5.09 15.87 8.07
CA HIS A 125 6.18 15.12 8.67
C HIS A 125 5.79 14.63 10.06
N THR A 126 6.16 13.39 10.37
CA THR A 126 5.99 12.82 11.71
C THR A 126 7.06 13.34 12.67
N ALA A 127 6.83 13.19 13.98
CA ALA A 127 7.83 13.53 14.99
C ALA A 127 9.13 12.72 14.81
N ALA A 128 9.03 11.45 14.41
CA ALA A 128 10.20 10.62 14.11
C ALA A 128 10.99 11.12 12.89
N GLN A 129 10.31 11.53 11.81
CA GLN A 129 10.96 12.07 10.61
C GLN A 129 11.58 13.45 10.87
N ALA A 130 10.84 14.35 11.49
CA ALA A 130 11.30 15.70 11.82
C ALA A 130 12.60 15.66 12.66
N ALA A 131 12.66 14.80 13.67
CA ALA A 131 13.86 14.65 14.51
C ALA A 131 15.11 14.21 13.72
N LYS A 132 14.96 13.38 12.67
CA LYS A 132 16.09 12.98 11.83
C LYS A 132 16.58 14.14 10.95
N VAL A 133 15.65 14.94 10.42
CA VAL A 133 15.97 16.12 9.61
C VAL A 133 16.64 17.20 10.48
N GLU A 134 16.13 17.44 11.69
CA GLU A 134 16.73 18.35 12.66
C GLU A 134 18.18 17.94 12.99
N ALA A 135 18.42 16.65 13.25
CA ALA A 135 19.76 16.13 13.49
C ALA A 135 20.70 16.30 12.28
N ALA A 136 20.20 16.06 11.06
CA ALA A 136 20.96 16.25 9.84
C ALA A 136 21.32 17.72 9.58
N ALA A 137 20.35 18.63 9.73
CA ALA A 137 20.58 20.06 9.59
C ALA A 137 21.59 20.57 10.62
N ALA A 138 21.47 20.14 11.88
CA ALA A 138 22.42 20.50 12.93
C ALA A 138 23.84 19.99 12.64
N LYS A 139 23.98 18.78 12.08
CA LYS A 139 25.28 18.21 11.66
C LYS A 139 25.95 19.06 10.58
N ALA A 140 25.18 19.70 9.70
CA ALA A 140 25.67 20.63 8.69
C ALA A 140 25.94 22.06 9.22
N GLY A 141 25.74 22.32 10.52
CA GLY A 141 25.81 23.68 11.08
C GLY A 141 24.60 24.56 10.72
N GLY A 142 23.50 23.96 10.28
CA GLY A 142 22.23 24.62 9.96
C GLY A 142 21.14 24.36 11.01
N SER A 143 19.90 24.66 10.64
CA SER A 143 18.73 24.45 11.50
C SER A 143 17.46 24.15 10.70
N VAL A 144 16.42 23.70 11.40
CA VAL A 144 15.09 23.49 10.85
C VAL A 144 14.14 24.57 11.33
N ARG A 145 13.28 25.06 10.44
CA ARG A 145 12.14 25.92 10.77
C ARG A 145 10.84 25.24 10.34
N PHE A 146 9.93 25.04 11.29
CA PHE A 146 8.56 24.63 10.96
C PHE A 146 7.81 25.82 10.38
N VAL A 147 7.34 25.69 9.14
CA VAL A 147 6.62 26.78 8.45
C VAL A 147 5.13 26.76 8.81
N GLU A 148 4.51 27.93 8.85
CA GLU A 148 3.07 28.05 9.13
C GLU A 148 2.20 27.71 7.92
N THR A 149 2.70 28.05 6.71
CA THR A 149 2.05 27.76 5.43
C THR A 149 3.02 27.04 4.53
N ASN A 150 2.56 26.05 3.77
CA ASN A 150 3.39 25.33 2.82
C ASN A 150 3.87 26.27 1.68
N PRO A 151 5.19 26.50 1.50
CA PRO A 151 5.70 27.38 0.46
C PRO A 151 5.39 26.90 -0.96
N LEU A 152 5.19 25.59 -1.15
CA LEU A 152 4.84 25.01 -2.45
C LEU A 152 3.41 25.38 -2.85
N ASP A 153 2.47 25.33 -1.90
CA ASP A 153 1.06 25.69 -2.17
C ASP A 153 0.94 27.14 -2.64
N ALA A 154 1.79 28.04 -2.12
CA ALA A 154 1.82 29.44 -2.53
C ALA A 154 2.28 29.67 -3.98
N VAL A 155 2.93 28.68 -4.61
CA VAL A 155 3.38 28.71 -6.01
C VAL A 155 2.63 27.73 -6.91
N TRP A 156 1.57 27.09 -6.40
CA TRP A 156 0.70 26.18 -7.13
C TRP A 156 -0.68 26.84 -7.40
N PRO A 157 -0.79 27.68 -8.46
CA PRO A 157 -1.98 28.52 -8.67
C PRO A 157 -3.26 27.75 -8.98
N ASP A 158 -3.14 26.55 -9.54
CA ASP A 158 -4.22 25.64 -9.94
C ASP A 158 -4.33 24.42 -9.03
N GLN A 159 -3.93 24.55 -7.75
CA GLN A 159 -4.03 23.46 -6.79
C GLN A 159 -5.48 22.96 -6.67
N PRO A 160 -5.72 21.63 -6.78
CA PRO A 160 -7.04 21.05 -6.62
C PRO A 160 -7.70 21.42 -5.28
N PRO A 161 -9.04 21.43 -5.18
CA PRO A 161 -9.73 21.63 -3.91
C PRO A 161 -9.47 20.45 -2.94
N PRO A 162 -9.72 20.62 -1.62
CA PRO A 162 -9.70 19.49 -0.70
C PRO A 162 -10.74 18.44 -1.12
N PRO A 163 -10.49 17.15 -0.87
CA PRO A 163 -11.45 16.10 -1.16
C PRO A 163 -12.68 16.19 -0.24
N ALA A 164 -13.84 15.94 -0.82
CA ALA A 164 -15.15 16.01 -0.18
C ALA A 164 -15.97 14.72 -0.43
N GLY A 165 -15.30 13.57 -0.38
CA GLY A 165 -15.92 12.26 -0.57
C GLY A 165 -16.89 11.93 0.56
N ALA A 166 -18.04 11.34 0.21
CA ALA A 166 -19.07 11.01 1.20
C ALA A 166 -18.59 9.96 2.21
N ILE A 167 -18.96 10.14 3.46
CA ILE A 167 -18.75 9.14 4.51
C ILE A 167 -20.00 8.27 4.60
N ARG A 168 -19.81 6.94 4.61
CA ARG A 168 -20.90 5.97 4.68
C ARG A 168 -20.71 4.99 5.82
N PRO A 169 -21.79 4.57 6.50
CA PRO A 169 -21.71 3.48 7.46
C PRO A 169 -21.21 2.18 6.84
N HIS A 170 -20.36 1.48 7.59
CA HIS A 170 -19.94 0.12 7.31
C HIS A 170 -20.71 -0.82 8.24
N PRO A 171 -21.59 -1.70 7.71
CA PRO A 171 -22.43 -2.55 8.52
C PRO A 171 -21.65 -3.46 9.48
N ASP A 172 -22.17 -3.63 10.70
CA ASP A 172 -21.61 -4.55 11.70
C ASP A 172 -21.52 -6.00 11.22
N ALA A 173 -22.40 -6.41 10.28
CA ALA A 173 -22.34 -7.73 9.65
C ALA A 173 -21.02 -7.98 8.87
N PHE A 174 -20.39 -6.92 8.35
CA PHE A 174 -19.06 -7.00 7.72
C PHE A 174 -17.94 -6.72 8.72
N ALA A 175 -18.16 -5.79 9.66
CA ALA A 175 -17.15 -5.45 10.67
C ALA A 175 -16.97 -6.50 11.77
N GLY A 176 -17.96 -7.36 12.04
CA GLY A 176 -17.96 -8.38 13.10
C GLY A 176 -18.05 -7.86 14.54
N GLU A 177 -17.91 -6.55 14.75
CA GLU A 177 -17.96 -5.86 16.04
C GLU A 177 -18.51 -4.45 15.80
N SER A 178 -19.39 -3.96 16.69
CA SER A 178 -19.97 -2.63 16.55
C SER A 178 -18.95 -1.52 16.83
N ALA A 179 -19.18 -0.33 16.27
CA ALA A 179 -18.34 0.83 16.55
C ALA A 179 -18.32 1.20 18.05
N ALA A 180 -19.42 0.97 18.76
CA ALA A 180 -19.52 1.24 20.20
C ALA A 180 -18.60 0.31 21.02
N GLU A 181 -18.58 -0.99 20.69
CA GLU A 181 -17.72 -1.97 21.35
C GLU A 181 -16.24 -1.68 21.08
N LYS A 182 -15.89 -1.37 19.82
CA LYS A 182 -14.52 -0.95 19.45
C LYS A 182 -14.09 0.27 20.25
N ARG A 183 -14.90 1.34 20.27
CA ARG A 183 -14.58 2.55 21.04
C ARG A 183 -14.39 2.27 22.53
N ALA A 184 -15.28 1.50 23.15
CA ALA A 184 -15.17 1.16 24.57
C ALA A 184 -13.86 0.39 24.87
N ARG A 185 -13.54 -0.60 24.03
CA ARG A 185 -12.33 -1.43 24.17
C ARG A 185 -11.05 -0.62 23.99
N ILE A 186 -10.99 0.23 22.97
CA ILE A 186 -9.82 1.07 22.71
C ILE A 186 -9.69 2.17 23.78
N ALA A 187 -10.79 2.82 24.19
CA ALA A 187 -10.81 3.84 25.24
C ALA A 187 -10.31 3.31 26.58
N ALA A 188 -10.62 2.06 26.94
CA ALA A 188 -10.05 1.41 28.12
C ALA A 188 -8.50 1.39 28.09
N SER A 189 -7.89 1.14 26.92
CA SER A 189 -6.43 1.18 26.78
C SER A 189 -5.84 2.60 26.86
N VAL A 190 -6.62 3.62 26.50
CA VAL A 190 -6.27 5.05 26.67
C VAL A 190 -6.29 5.40 28.16
N ALA A 191 -7.33 4.98 28.87
CA ALA A 191 -7.47 5.17 30.32
C ALA A 191 -6.35 4.47 31.10
N GLU A 192 -6.02 3.22 30.74
CA GLU A 192 -4.93 2.44 31.36
C GLU A 192 -3.56 3.13 31.19
N ALA A 193 -3.34 3.80 30.04
CA ALA A 193 -2.13 4.57 29.80
C ALA A 193 -2.08 5.91 30.57
N GLY A 194 -3.14 6.26 31.31
CA GLY A 194 -3.24 7.51 32.07
C GLY A 194 -3.36 8.74 31.18
N ALA A 195 -3.92 8.59 29.98
CA ALA A 195 -4.21 9.67 29.05
C ALA A 195 -5.71 10.03 29.07
N ALA A 196 -6.01 11.30 28.81
CA ALA A 196 -7.39 11.76 28.64
C ALA A 196 -7.94 11.39 27.26
N ALA A 197 -7.08 11.38 26.24
CA ALA A 197 -7.45 11.01 24.88
C ALA A 197 -6.28 10.39 24.11
N ALA A 198 -6.60 9.65 23.04
CA ALA A 198 -5.68 9.32 21.96
C ALA A 198 -5.98 10.17 20.74
N VAL A 199 -4.94 10.77 20.15
CA VAL A 199 -5.06 11.48 18.87
C VAL A 199 -4.89 10.46 17.75
N LEU A 200 -5.93 10.28 16.94
CA LEU A 200 -5.94 9.41 15.77
C LEU A 200 -5.79 10.27 14.52
N THR A 201 -4.76 9.98 13.74
CA THR A 201 -4.42 10.72 12.51
C THR A 201 -4.50 9.87 11.26
N LEU A 202 -4.64 8.56 11.43
CA LEU A 202 -4.72 7.59 10.34
C LEU A 202 -6.18 7.34 9.93
N PRO A 203 -6.57 7.65 8.68
CA PRO A 203 -7.91 7.46 8.14
C PRO A 203 -8.47 6.05 8.31
N ASP A 204 -7.65 5.02 8.11
CA ASP A 204 -8.05 3.62 8.20
C ASP A 204 -8.34 3.19 9.65
N SER A 205 -7.60 3.73 10.62
CA SER A 205 -7.87 3.54 12.05
C SER A 205 -9.17 4.20 12.47
N ILE A 206 -9.44 5.42 12.00
CA ILE A 206 -10.70 6.13 12.25
C ILE A 206 -11.88 5.39 11.60
N ALA A 207 -11.72 4.97 10.34
CA ALA A 207 -12.72 4.20 9.59
C ALA A 207 -13.10 2.90 10.31
N TRP A 208 -12.10 2.16 10.78
CA TRP A 208 -12.30 0.90 11.50
C TRP A 208 -12.94 1.11 12.88
N LEU A 209 -12.49 2.11 13.64
CA LEU A 209 -13.00 2.41 14.98
C LEU A 209 -14.48 2.81 14.95
N LEU A 210 -14.87 3.58 13.94
CA LEU A 210 -16.22 4.14 13.82
C LEU A 210 -17.15 3.31 12.92
N ASN A 211 -16.67 2.20 12.34
CA ASN A 211 -17.37 1.45 11.30
C ASN A 211 -17.91 2.38 10.20
N ILE A 212 -17.04 3.19 9.61
CA ILE A 212 -17.36 4.05 8.47
C ILE A 212 -16.38 3.80 7.31
N ARG A 213 -16.73 4.24 6.11
CA ARG A 213 -15.87 4.27 4.92
C ARG A 213 -16.01 5.60 4.22
N GLY A 214 -14.99 5.97 3.45
CA GLY A 214 -14.93 7.24 2.73
C GLY A 214 -14.56 7.06 1.26
N GLU A 215 -14.64 8.15 0.51
CA GLU A 215 -14.37 8.22 -0.94
C GLU A 215 -13.41 9.37 -1.27
N ASP A 216 -12.61 9.83 -0.29
CA ASP A 216 -11.74 11.01 -0.41
C ASP A 216 -10.49 10.76 -1.25
N VAL A 217 -9.93 9.56 -1.16
CA VAL A 217 -8.72 9.15 -1.86
C VAL A 217 -9.08 8.00 -2.78
N PRO A 218 -8.76 8.07 -4.10
CA PRO A 218 -9.00 6.96 -5.01
C PRO A 218 -8.42 5.66 -4.44
N ARG A 219 -9.11 4.54 -4.64
CA ARG A 219 -8.66 3.18 -4.24
C ARG A 219 -8.62 2.89 -2.74
N SER A 220 -8.70 3.91 -1.90
CA SER A 220 -8.68 3.78 -0.44
C SER A 220 -10.05 4.17 0.14
N PRO A 221 -10.83 3.20 0.66
CA PRO A 221 -12.17 3.46 1.17
C PRO A 221 -12.16 4.05 2.59
N ALA A 222 -11.16 4.88 2.94
CA ALA A 222 -11.02 5.53 4.24
C ALA A 222 -11.25 7.05 4.10
N PRO A 223 -12.02 7.69 5.00
CA PRO A 223 -12.23 9.12 4.95
C PRO A 223 -11.05 9.88 5.57
N LEU A 224 -10.62 10.95 4.91
CA LEU A 224 -9.62 11.85 5.48
C LEU A 224 -10.25 12.64 6.63
N ALA A 225 -9.76 12.36 7.83
CA ALA A 225 -10.23 12.95 9.08
C ALA A 225 -9.14 12.86 10.15
N PHE A 226 -9.27 13.70 11.18
CA PHE A 226 -8.60 13.51 12.47
C PHE A 226 -9.64 13.11 13.52
N ALA A 227 -9.22 12.44 14.59
CA ALA A 227 -10.11 12.18 15.70
C ALA A 227 -9.40 12.25 17.07
N LEU A 228 -10.17 12.63 18.10
CA LEU A 228 -9.79 12.42 19.49
C LEU A 228 -10.68 11.34 20.09
N LEU A 229 -10.10 10.19 20.43
CA LEU A 229 -10.79 9.15 21.20
C LEU A 229 -10.54 9.42 22.68
N HIS A 230 -11.59 9.83 23.40
CA HIS A 230 -11.53 10.07 24.84
C HIS A 230 -11.50 8.76 25.63
N ALA A 231 -10.91 8.79 26.82
CA ALA A 231 -10.80 7.65 27.73
C ALA A 231 -12.15 7.07 28.18
N ASP A 232 -13.26 7.79 28.00
CA ASP A 232 -14.63 7.33 28.27
C ASP A 232 -15.38 6.81 27.03
N GLY A 233 -14.72 6.75 25.88
CA GLY A 233 -15.27 6.19 24.64
C GLY A 233 -16.02 7.20 23.75
N ARG A 234 -16.14 8.47 24.15
CA ARG A 234 -16.58 9.53 23.23
C ARG A 234 -15.50 9.82 22.18
N VAL A 235 -15.92 10.24 21.00
CA VAL A 235 -15.01 10.65 19.92
C VAL A 235 -15.37 12.03 19.42
N ASP A 236 -14.36 12.89 19.28
CA ASP A 236 -14.47 14.10 18.46
C ASP A 236 -13.88 13.80 17.09
N LEU A 237 -14.69 13.85 16.04
CA LEU A 237 -14.31 13.59 14.65
C LEU A 237 -14.19 14.91 13.89
N PHE A 238 -13.01 15.17 13.32
CA PHE A 238 -12.69 16.39 12.58
C PHE A 238 -12.62 16.08 11.08
N THR A 239 -13.69 16.43 10.37
CA THR A 239 -13.81 16.22 8.91
C THR A 239 -14.76 17.26 8.32
N GLU A 240 -14.77 17.41 7.00
CA GLU A 240 -15.65 18.37 6.33
C GLU A 240 -17.13 17.98 6.59
N PRO A 241 -17.96 18.90 7.14
CA PRO A 241 -19.35 18.57 7.50
C PRO A 241 -20.19 18.06 6.32
N ASP A 242 -19.92 18.54 5.11
CA ASP A 242 -20.61 18.13 3.89
C ASP A 242 -20.41 16.64 3.54
N LYS A 243 -19.42 15.97 4.16
CA LYS A 243 -19.21 14.52 4.01
C LYS A 243 -20.20 13.68 4.82
N ILE A 244 -20.88 14.26 5.80
CA ILE A 244 -21.78 13.57 6.72
C ILE A 244 -23.24 13.82 6.31
N ASP A 245 -23.85 12.84 5.67
CA ASP A 245 -25.30 12.86 5.43
C ASP A 245 -26.11 12.40 6.65
N ALA A 246 -27.44 12.42 6.54
CA ALA A 246 -28.32 11.99 7.63
C ALA A 246 -28.12 10.51 8.04
N THR A 247 -27.70 9.65 7.11
CA THR A 247 -27.45 8.22 7.36
C THR A 247 -26.15 8.05 8.15
N ALA A 248 -25.09 8.75 7.75
CA ALA A 248 -23.83 8.79 8.49
C ALA A 248 -24.01 9.40 9.89
N GLN A 249 -24.75 10.51 10.00
CA GLN A 249 -25.04 11.14 11.29
C GLN A 249 -25.79 10.19 12.23
N ALA A 250 -26.81 9.48 11.72
CA ALA A 250 -27.57 8.51 12.52
C ALA A 250 -26.72 7.33 13.00
N HIS A 251 -25.78 6.85 12.17
CA HIS A 251 -24.83 5.79 12.52
C HIS A 251 -23.84 6.21 13.59
N LEU A 252 -23.27 7.42 13.46
CA LEU A 252 -22.30 7.96 14.41
C LEU A 252 -22.91 8.18 15.80
N GLY A 253 -24.15 8.70 15.84
CA GLY A 253 -24.91 8.92 17.07
C GLY A 253 -24.27 9.93 18.02
N ASP A 254 -24.83 10.06 19.23
CA ASP A 254 -24.46 11.12 20.19
C ASP A 254 -23.07 10.93 20.84
N ALA A 255 -22.49 9.74 20.70
CA ALA A 255 -21.16 9.45 21.23
C ALA A 255 -20.02 9.98 20.34
N VAL A 256 -20.35 10.49 19.15
CA VAL A 256 -19.40 11.06 18.20
C VAL A 256 -19.80 12.49 17.86
N THR A 257 -18.98 13.45 18.28
CA THR A 257 -19.15 14.86 17.91
C THR A 257 -18.43 15.12 16.60
N VAL A 258 -19.15 15.56 15.57
CA VAL A 258 -18.54 15.97 14.29
C VAL A 258 -18.24 17.46 14.31
N ALA A 259 -17.03 17.84 13.95
CA ALA A 259 -16.61 19.24 13.78
C ALA A 259 -15.79 19.41 12.49
N ALA A 260 -15.75 20.63 11.96
CA ALA A 260 -14.94 20.95 10.80
C ALA A 260 -13.43 20.82 11.13
N PRO A 261 -12.55 20.55 10.14
CA PRO A 261 -11.13 20.32 10.37
C PRO A 261 -10.41 21.46 11.12
N GLN A 262 -10.87 22.69 10.94
CA GLN A 262 -10.30 23.89 11.59
C GLN A 262 -10.49 23.89 13.12
N ALA A 263 -11.44 23.11 13.65
CA ALA A 263 -11.67 22.97 15.08
C ALA A 263 -10.63 22.05 15.76
N PHE A 264 -9.85 21.27 14.99
CA PHE A 264 -8.94 20.27 15.54
C PHE A 264 -7.88 20.89 16.47
N GLY A 265 -7.30 22.04 16.10
CA GLY A 265 -6.31 22.71 16.94
C GLY A 265 -6.85 23.19 18.28
N ALA A 266 -8.07 23.70 18.30
CA ALA A 266 -8.73 24.12 19.55
C ALA A 266 -9.08 22.92 20.44
N ALA A 267 -9.41 21.77 19.85
CA ALA A 267 -9.64 20.54 20.59
C ALA A 267 -8.35 19.99 21.21
N LEU A 268 -7.20 20.10 20.52
CA LEU A 268 -5.89 19.79 21.11
C LEU A 268 -5.55 20.74 22.26
N ASP A 269 -5.83 22.04 22.12
CA ASP A 269 -5.61 23.02 23.19
C ASP A 269 -6.42 22.72 24.46
N ALA A 270 -7.64 22.19 24.28
CA ALA A 270 -8.51 21.83 25.39
C ALA A 270 -7.96 20.68 26.27
N LEU A 271 -6.91 19.98 25.81
CA LEU A 271 -6.20 18.97 26.58
C LEU A 271 -5.10 19.57 27.50
N ALA A 272 -5.01 20.89 27.61
CA ALA A 272 -4.09 21.57 28.53
C ALA A 272 -4.15 20.98 29.96
N GLY A 273 -2.98 20.64 30.52
CA GLY A 273 -2.87 20.02 31.84
C GLY A 273 -3.23 18.53 31.90
N ALA A 274 -3.71 17.93 30.81
CA ALA A 274 -3.93 16.50 30.68
C ALA A 274 -2.79 15.81 29.91
N ALA A 275 -2.88 14.49 29.75
CA ALA A 275 -1.98 13.72 28.90
C ALA A 275 -2.72 13.17 27.68
N ALA A 276 -2.05 13.12 26.53
CA ALA A 276 -2.61 12.61 25.28
C ALA A 276 -1.68 11.56 24.66
N LEU A 277 -2.24 10.45 24.19
CA LEU A 277 -1.48 9.49 23.38
C LEU A 277 -1.30 10.03 21.97
N VAL A 278 -0.07 10.01 21.49
CA VAL A 278 0.29 10.42 20.12
C VAL A 278 1.23 9.38 19.52
N ASP A 279 0.93 8.94 18.30
CA ASP A 279 1.81 8.05 17.57
C ASP A 279 3.00 8.83 16.98
N ARG A 280 4.21 8.43 17.36
CA ARG A 280 5.45 9.09 16.94
C ARG A 280 5.74 8.89 15.45
N ASP A 281 5.27 7.78 14.88
CA ASP A 281 5.63 7.32 13.54
C ASP A 281 4.54 7.60 12.50
N SER A 282 3.37 8.09 12.91
CA SER A 282 2.26 8.40 11.99
C SER A 282 1.58 9.76 12.22
N ALA A 283 1.60 10.31 13.43
CA ALA A 283 0.99 11.63 13.66
C ALA A 283 1.88 12.75 13.11
N PRO A 284 1.31 13.76 12.44
CA PRO A 284 2.05 14.96 12.10
C PRO A 284 2.68 15.61 13.32
N VAL A 285 3.93 16.07 13.20
CA VAL A 285 4.66 16.72 14.30
C VAL A 285 3.96 17.99 14.77
N TRP A 286 3.10 18.59 13.95
CA TRP A 286 2.19 19.66 14.35
C TRP A 286 1.35 19.29 15.58
N VAL A 287 0.83 18.05 15.65
CA VAL A 287 -0.02 17.58 16.75
C VAL A 287 0.72 17.66 18.08
N SER A 288 1.91 17.05 18.17
CA SER A 288 2.68 17.04 19.41
C SER A 288 3.13 18.44 19.81
N ARG A 289 3.58 19.25 18.83
CA ARG A 289 3.98 20.64 19.10
C ARG A 289 2.82 21.49 19.60
N ARG A 290 1.61 21.30 19.06
CA ARG A 290 0.41 22.03 19.50
C ARG A 290 0.01 21.64 20.92
N LEU A 291 -0.01 20.35 21.22
CA LEU A 291 -0.28 19.82 22.56
C LEU A 291 0.71 20.36 23.60
N GLU A 292 2.01 20.30 23.30
CA GLU A 292 3.06 20.78 24.19
C GLU A 292 2.96 22.30 24.41
N ALA A 293 2.69 23.07 23.35
CA ALA A 293 2.49 24.51 23.44
C ALA A 293 1.26 24.89 24.30
N ALA A 294 0.21 24.07 24.28
CA ALA A 294 -0.97 24.23 25.14
C ALA A 294 -0.74 23.75 26.59
N GLY A 295 0.40 23.12 26.89
CA GLY A 295 0.71 22.59 28.22
C GLY A 295 0.13 21.20 28.49
N ALA A 296 -0.22 20.44 27.45
CA ALA A 296 -0.56 19.02 27.55
C ALA A 296 0.71 18.15 27.55
N ARG A 297 0.65 16.99 28.22
CA ARG A 297 1.74 16.00 28.21
C ARG A 297 1.54 14.99 27.09
N VAL A 298 2.46 14.97 26.12
CA VAL A 298 2.47 13.93 25.08
C VAL A 298 3.00 12.61 25.64
N ILE A 299 2.26 11.53 25.45
CA ILE A 299 2.69 10.16 25.70
C ILE A 299 2.87 9.48 24.35
N TRP A 300 4.12 9.22 23.98
CA TRP A 300 4.43 8.50 22.74
C TRP A 300 3.96 7.06 22.85
N ARG A 301 2.93 6.71 22.06
CA ARG A 301 2.39 5.35 21.96
C ARG A 301 1.83 5.18 20.55
N ARG A 302 2.07 4.01 19.95
CA ARG A 302 1.47 3.64 18.66
C ARG A 302 -0.05 3.86 18.70
N ASP A 303 -0.62 4.27 17.57
CA ASP A 303 -2.08 4.33 17.40
C ASP A 303 -2.71 3.03 17.92
N PRO A 304 -3.64 3.11 18.89
CA PRO A 304 -4.15 1.93 19.57
C PRO A 304 -5.09 1.08 18.70
N CYS A 305 -5.50 1.57 17.53
CA CYS A 305 -6.33 0.84 16.58
C CYS A 305 -5.52 -0.06 15.62
N ILE A 306 -4.23 0.24 15.38
CA ILE A 306 -3.42 -0.44 14.37
C ILE A 306 -3.40 -1.96 14.56
N LEU A 307 -3.04 -2.45 15.76
CA LEU A 307 -2.89 -3.89 15.99
C LEU A 307 -4.25 -4.62 16.06
N PRO A 308 -5.27 -4.13 16.77
CA PRO A 308 -6.59 -4.74 16.72
C PRO A 308 -7.19 -4.80 15.31
N LYS A 309 -6.99 -3.77 14.49
CA LYS A 309 -7.44 -3.74 13.08
C LYS A 309 -6.67 -4.75 12.22
N ALA A 310 -5.38 -4.94 12.46
CA ALA A 310 -4.57 -5.90 11.73
C ALA A 310 -5.02 -7.36 11.91
N ILE A 311 -5.58 -7.70 13.08
CA ILE A 311 -6.04 -9.03 13.46
C ILE A 311 -7.53 -9.16 13.11
N LYS A 312 -7.83 -9.78 11.96
CA LYS A 312 -9.20 -9.86 11.46
C LYS A 312 -10.04 -10.83 12.28
N ASN A 313 -11.26 -10.42 12.61
CA ASN A 313 -12.23 -11.31 13.25
C ASN A 313 -12.91 -12.24 12.23
N ALA A 314 -13.79 -13.12 12.71
CA ALA A 314 -14.44 -14.12 11.86
C ALA A 314 -15.24 -13.49 10.69
N ALA A 315 -16.00 -12.42 10.93
CA ALA A 315 -16.80 -11.77 9.87
C ALA A 315 -15.90 -11.12 8.81
N GLU A 316 -14.82 -10.46 9.23
CA GLU A 316 -13.85 -9.85 8.32
C GLU A 316 -13.11 -10.93 7.49
N LEU A 317 -12.76 -12.06 8.10
CA LEU A 317 -12.13 -13.19 7.39
C LEU A 317 -13.08 -13.87 6.41
N ASP A 318 -14.35 -14.07 6.80
CA ASP A 318 -15.36 -14.65 5.93
C ASP A 318 -15.67 -13.72 4.74
N GLY A 319 -15.74 -12.41 4.98
CA GLY A 319 -15.83 -11.40 3.94
C GLY A 319 -14.63 -11.42 3.00
N ALA A 320 -13.40 -11.50 3.53
CA ALA A 320 -12.20 -11.63 2.72
C ALA A 320 -12.23 -12.90 1.85
N ARG A 321 -12.61 -14.06 2.40
CA ARG A 321 -12.79 -15.30 1.63
C ARG A 321 -13.81 -15.13 0.51
N ALA A 322 -14.96 -14.52 0.80
CA ALA A 322 -16.01 -14.29 -0.20
C ALA A 322 -15.55 -13.34 -1.32
N ALA A 323 -14.85 -12.26 -0.97
CA ALA A 323 -14.28 -11.33 -1.93
C ALA A 323 -13.27 -12.01 -2.86
N HIS A 324 -12.39 -12.86 -2.33
CA HIS A 324 -11.40 -13.57 -3.14
C HIS A 324 -12.01 -14.66 -4.03
N LEU A 325 -13.12 -15.28 -3.64
CA LEU A 325 -13.85 -16.22 -4.50
C LEU A 325 -14.46 -15.48 -5.71
N ARG A 326 -15.09 -14.32 -5.49
CA ARG A 326 -15.62 -13.47 -6.55
C ARG A 326 -14.52 -12.96 -7.48
N ASP A 327 -13.44 -12.45 -6.90
CA ASP A 327 -12.28 -11.97 -7.66
C ASP A 327 -11.59 -13.11 -8.44
N GLY A 328 -11.51 -14.30 -7.85
CA GLY A 328 -10.98 -15.50 -8.51
C GLY A 328 -11.79 -15.91 -9.73
N ALA A 329 -13.12 -15.81 -9.67
CA ALA A 329 -13.99 -16.06 -10.81
C ALA A 329 -13.81 -15.00 -11.92
N ALA A 330 -13.66 -13.73 -11.57
CA ALA A 330 -13.35 -12.67 -12.53
C ALA A 330 -11.98 -12.88 -13.20
N MET A 331 -10.96 -13.24 -12.41
CA MET A 331 -9.62 -13.56 -12.91
C MET A 331 -9.62 -14.81 -13.80
N ALA A 332 -10.39 -15.84 -13.49
CA ALA A 332 -10.50 -17.03 -14.34
C ALA A 332 -11.10 -16.71 -15.71
N ARG A 333 -12.19 -15.92 -15.77
CA ARG A 333 -12.78 -15.44 -17.03
C ARG A 333 -11.79 -14.58 -17.81
N PHE A 334 -11.07 -13.70 -17.12
CA PHE A 334 -10.02 -12.87 -17.70
C PHE A 334 -8.90 -13.70 -18.33
N LEU A 335 -8.36 -14.69 -17.61
CA LEU A 335 -7.26 -15.52 -18.10
C LEU A 335 -7.71 -16.42 -19.27
N CYS A 336 -8.92 -16.97 -19.21
CA CYS A 336 -9.51 -17.72 -20.34
C CYS A 336 -9.63 -16.85 -21.60
N TRP A 337 -10.17 -15.63 -21.45
CA TRP A 337 -10.24 -14.67 -22.55
C TRP A 337 -8.85 -14.30 -23.08
N LEU A 338 -7.91 -14.01 -22.19
CA LEU A 338 -6.56 -13.60 -22.54
C LEU A 338 -5.82 -14.68 -23.32
N ASP A 339 -5.94 -15.94 -22.90
CA ASP A 339 -5.29 -17.09 -23.57
C ASP A 339 -5.78 -17.27 -25.02
N THR A 340 -7.02 -16.88 -25.30
CA THR A 340 -7.58 -16.87 -26.65
C THR A 340 -7.20 -15.62 -27.45
N ALA A 341 -7.21 -14.44 -26.81
CA ALA A 341 -7.08 -13.16 -27.50
C ALA A 341 -5.62 -12.72 -27.72
N ALA A 342 -4.72 -12.95 -26.74
CA ALA A 342 -3.34 -12.48 -26.77
C ALA A 342 -2.51 -13.04 -27.95
N PRO A 343 -2.66 -14.33 -28.36
CA PRO A 343 -1.90 -14.88 -29.49
C PRO A 343 -2.14 -14.16 -30.83
N SER A 344 -3.24 -13.41 -30.97
CA SER A 344 -3.51 -12.61 -32.18
C SER A 344 -2.53 -11.44 -32.37
N GLY A 345 -1.84 -11.00 -31.30
CA GLY A 345 -0.98 -9.82 -31.30
C GLY A 345 -1.74 -8.48 -31.39
N ALA A 346 -3.07 -8.50 -31.29
CA ALA A 346 -3.92 -7.31 -31.41
C ALA A 346 -4.16 -6.56 -30.08
N LEU A 347 -3.77 -7.13 -28.95
CA LEU A 347 -3.96 -6.53 -27.63
C LEU A 347 -2.88 -5.50 -27.32
N THR A 348 -3.25 -4.47 -26.57
CA THR A 348 -2.31 -3.57 -25.87
C THR A 348 -2.46 -3.74 -24.37
N GLU A 349 -1.50 -3.22 -23.59
CA GLU A 349 -1.56 -3.22 -22.12
C GLU A 349 -2.86 -2.58 -21.61
N ILE A 350 -3.27 -1.42 -22.14
CA ILE A 350 -4.52 -0.76 -21.77
C ILE A 350 -5.74 -1.64 -22.10
N ALA A 351 -5.73 -2.34 -23.25
CA ALA A 351 -6.84 -3.22 -23.62
C ALA A 351 -6.99 -4.38 -22.62
N VAL A 352 -5.88 -4.94 -22.15
CA VAL A 352 -5.85 -5.98 -21.11
C VAL A 352 -6.41 -5.43 -19.80
N VAL A 353 -5.93 -4.27 -19.33
CA VAL A 353 -6.41 -3.63 -18.08
C VAL A 353 -7.93 -3.39 -18.12
N LYS A 354 -8.43 -2.79 -19.21
CA LYS A 354 -9.86 -2.51 -19.38
C LYS A 354 -10.70 -3.78 -19.35
N ARG A 355 -10.20 -4.86 -19.96
CA ARG A 355 -10.93 -6.12 -20.01
C ARG A 355 -10.99 -6.80 -18.64
N LEU A 356 -9.90 -6.78 -17.87
CA LEU A 356 -9.89 -7.29 -16.51
C LEU A 356 -10.86 -6.53 -15.60
N GLU A 357 -10.86 -5.19 -15.62
CA GLU A 357 -11.83 -4.43 -14.83
C GLU A 357 -13.26 -4.75 -15.26
N ALA A 358 -13.52 -4.89 -16.58
CA ALA A 358 -14.84 -5.26 -17.06
C ALA A 358 -15.34 -6.58 -16.43
N PHE A 359 -14.50 -7.61 -16.37
CA PHE A 359 -14.85 -8.88 -15.71
C PHE A 359 -15.13 -8.73 -14.21
N ARG A 360 -14.34 -7.92 -13.49
CA ARG A 360 -14.60 -7.66 -12.05
C ARG A 360 -15.91 -6.91 -11.80
N ARG A 361 -16.38 -6.13 -12.77
CA ARG A 361 -17.65 -5.37 -12.67
C ARG A 361 -18.89 -6.22 -12.91
N GLU A 362 -18.76 -7.41 -13.49
CA GLU A 362 -19.92 -8.22 -13.92
C GLU A 362 -20.80 -8.67 -12.75
N ASP A 363 -20.25 -8.88 -11.55
CA ASP A 363 -21.00 -9.31 -10.36
C ASP A 363 -21.68 -8.16 -9.59
N ASN A 364 -21.43 -6.90 -9.98
CA ASN A 364 -21.86 -5.66 -9.30
C ASN A 364 -21.40 -5.51 -7.84
N GLY A 365 -20.46 -6.32 -7.37
CA GLY A 365 -19.88 -6.24 -6.03
C GLY A 365 -18.68 -5.29 -5.95
N LEU A 366 -18.01 -5.02 -7.08
CA LEU A 366 -16.85 -4.13 -7.15
C LEU A 366 -17.24 -2.67 -6.83
N THR A 367 -16.69 -2.14 -5.74
CA THR A 367 -16.88 -0.73 -5.33
C THR A 367 -15.85 0.17 -6.00
N ASP A 368 -14.60 -0.26 -6.03
CA ASP A 368 -13.47 0.39 -6.72
C ASP A 368 -12.40 -0.69 -7.03
N ILE A 369 -11.37 -0.38 -7.80
CA ILE A 369 -10.12 -1.17 -7.81
C ILE A 369 -9.28 -0.84 -6.56
N ALA A 370 -8.49 -1.78 -6.07
CA ALA A 370 -7.68 -1.60 -4.86
C ALA A 370 -6.42 -0.75 -5.10
N PHE A 371 -5.96 -0.69 -6.35
CA PHE A 371 -4.89 0.14 -6.87
C PHE A 371 -4.98 0.14 -8.40
N ASP A 372 -4.29 1.06 -9.06
CA ASP A 372 -4.21 1.07 -10.52
C ASP A 372 -3.52 -0.21 -11.01
N THR A 373 -4.20 -0.98 -11.85
CA THR A 373 -3.70 -2.24 -12.39
C THR A 373 -2.38 -2.02 -13.11
N ILE A 374 -1.38 -2.79 -12.68
CA ILE A 374 -0.07 -2.90 -13.31
C ILE A 374 -0.21 -3.96 -14.40
N CYS A 375 -0.02 -3.55 -15.65
CA CYS A 375 -0.02 -4.47 -16.79
C CYS A 375 1.21 -4.17 -17.64
N GLY A 376 2.26 -4.98 -17.48
CA GLY A 376 3.54 -4.82 -18.18
C GLY A 376 3.78 -5.97 -19.15
N ALA A 377 3.78 -5.68 -20.45
CA ALA A 377 4.22 -6.62 -21.48
C ALA A 377 5.74 -6.52 -21.63
N GLY A 378 6.44 -7.65 -21.82
CA GLY A 378 7.88 -7.71 -22.04
C GLY A 378 8.67 -6.82 -21.07
N GLU A 379 9.47 -5.89 -21.59
CA GLU A 379 10.33 -5.01 -20.78
C GLU A 379 9.59 -4.17 -19.74
N HIS A 380 8.32 -3.82 -19.96
CA HIS A 380 7.52 -3.08 -18.97
C HIS A 380 7.22 -3.91 -17.73
N GLY A 381 7.17 -5.24 -17.85
CA GLY A 381 7.05 -6.13 -16.70
C GLY A 381 8.20 -6.03 -15.71
N ALA A 382 9.38 -5.54 -16.15
CA ALA A 382 10.56 -5.35 -15.29
C ALA A 382 10.48 -4.08 -14.42
N ILE A 383 9.53 -3.17 -14.69
CA ILE A 383 9.30 -1.98 -13.87
C ILE A 383 8.28 -2.35 -12.79
N VAL A 384 8.75 -2.51 -11.54
CA VAL A 384 8.01 -3.16 -10.44
C VAL A 384 6.59 -2.63 -10.28
N HIS A 385 6.42 -1.30 -10.25
CA HIS A 385 5.13 -0.60 -10.16
C HIS A 385 4.79 0.14 -11.47
N TYR A 386 4.98 -0.53 -12.62
CA TYR A 386 4.64 0.04 -13.93
C TYR A 386 3.17 0.44 -14.01
N ARG A 387 2.90 1.68 -14.42
CA ARG A 387 1.54 2.15 -14.72
C ARG A 387 1.47 2.53 -16.19
N VAL A 388 0.70 1.76 -16.94
CA VAL A 388 0.49 2.04 -18.36
C VAL A 388 -0.22 3.38 -18.55
N THR A 389 0.27 4.16 -19.51
CA THR A 389 -0.32 5.42 -19.96
C THR A 389 -0.60 5.33 -21.45
N ARG A 390 -1.38 6.26 -22.03
CA ARG A 390 -1.53 6.30 -23.49
C ARG A 390 -0.22 6.52 -24.25
N LYS A 391 0.78 7.13 -23.62
CA LYS A 391 2.11 7.33 -24.20
C LYS A 391 2.96 6.07 -24.17
N THR A 392 2.75 5.21 -23.18
CA THR A 392 3.53 3.97 -22.97
C THR A 392 2.77 2.71 -23.34
N ASP A 393 1.50 2.80 -23.77
CA ASP A 393 0.65 1.65 -24.13
C ASP A 393 1.28 0.87 -25.29
N ARG A 394 1.88 -0.28 -24.98
CA ARG A 394 2.52 -1.12 -25.99
C ARG A 394 1.65 -2.31 -26.38
N PRO A 395 1.85 -2.87 -27.59
CA PRO A 395 1.25 -4.13 -27.99
C PRO A 395 1.78 -5.29 -27.15
N VAL A 396 0.92 -6.26 -26.85
CA VAL A 396 1.27 -7.54 -26.24
C VAL A 396 1.70 -8.50 -27.35
N ARG A 397 2.96 -8.93 -27.37
CA ARG A 397 3.52 -9.74 -28.46
C ARG A 397 3.70 -11.20 -28.07
N ALA A 398 3.62 -12.09 -29.06
CA ALA A 398 3.97 -13.49 -28.88
C ALA A 398 5.47 -13.65 -28.56
N GLY A 399 5.78 -14.56 -27.64
CA GLY A 399 7.12 -14.79 -27.08
C GLY A 399 7.46 -13.95 -25.84
N GLU A 400 6.62 -12.97 -25.48
CA GLU A 400 6.82 -12.13 -24.30
C GLU A 400 6.10 -12.70 -23.07
N LEU A 401 6.51 -12.23 -21.89
CA LEU A 401 5.72 -12.35 -20.68
C LEU A 401 4.75 -11.17 -20.57
N LEU A 402 3.59 -11.42 -19.97
CA LEU A 402 2.67 -10.38 -19.55
C LEU A 402 2.50 -10.49 -18.03
N LEU A 403 2.96 -9.49 -17.29
CA LEU A 403 2.72 -9.36 -15.87
C LEU A 403 1.46 -8.53 -15.65
N VAL A 404 0.49 -9.10 -14.92
CA VAL A 404 -0.75 -8.41 -14.53
C VAL A 404 -0.89 -8.50 -13.02
N ASP A 405 -0.82 -7.34 -12.37
CA ASP A 405 -1.04 -7.18 -10.94
C ASP A 405 -2.19 -6.21 -10.69
N SER A 406 -3.15 -6.64 -9.89
CA SER A 406 -4.43 -5.97 -9.76
C SER A 406 -5.25 -6.45 -8.57
N GLY A 407 -6.09 -5.57 -8.03
CA GLY A 407 -6.97 -5.89 -6.91
C GLY A 407 -8.31 -5.16 -6.99
N GLY A 408 -9.28 -5.62 -6.19
CA GLY A 408 -10.61 -5.04 -6.08
C GLY A 408 -10.95 -4.62 -4.65
N GLN A 409 -11.74 -3.55 -4.52
CA GLN A 409 -12.41 -3.17 -3.29
C GLN A 409 -13.85 -3.67 -3.32
N TYR A 410 -14.19 -4.52 -2.36
CA TYR A 410 -15.52 -5.04 -2.14
C TYR A 410 -15.97 -4.65 -0.74
N ARG A 411 -17.28 -4.49 -0.51
CA ARG A 411 -17.78 -4.01 0.80
C ARG A 411 -17.44 -4.92 1.98
N ASP A 412 -17.06 -6.15 1.70
CA ASP A 412 -16.71 -7.23 2.62
C ASP A 412 -15.22 -7.62 2.55
N GLY A 413 -14.40 -7.02 1.68
CA GLY A 413 -12.97 -7.35 1.61
C GLY A 413 -12.19 -6.60 0.53
N THR A 414 -10.87 -6.65 0.64
CA THR A 414 -9.93 -6.10 -0.34
C THR A 414 -9.12 -7.26 -0.93
N THR A 415 -8.94 -7.28 -2.24
CA THR A 415 -8.15 -8.32 -2.93
C THR A 415 -6.87 -7.75 -3.52
N ASP A 416 -5.87 -8.60 -3.66
CA ASP A 416 -4.62 -8.33 -4.35
C ASP A 416 -4.11 -9.61 -5.02
N VAL A 417 -3.72 -9.52 -6.29
CA VAL A 417 -3.30 -10.68 -7.07
C VAL A 417 -2.47 -10.29 -8.28
N THR A 418 -1.23 -10.78 -8.28
CA THR A 418 -0.36 -10.82 -9.45
C THR A 418 -0.31 -12.19 -10.12
N ARG A 419 -0.46 -12.21 -11.45
CA ARG A 419 -0.07 -13.33 -12.30
C ARG A 419 0.86 -12.85 -13.41
N THR A 420 1.92 -13.61 -13.65
CA THR A 420 2.72 -13.50 -14.87
C THR A 420 2.32 -14.63 -15.82
N ILE A 421 2.00 -14.27 -17.06
CA ILE A 421 1.41 -15.15 -18.08
C ILE A 421 2.35 -15.24 -19.29
N ALA A 422 2.49 -16.43 -19.87
CA ALA A 422 3.18 -16.60 -21.15
C ALA A 422 2.28 -16.21 -22.32
N VAL A 423 2.74 -15.34 -23.20
CA VAL A 423 2.05 -15.07 -24.47
C VAL A 423 2.71 -15.91 -25.56
N GLY A 424 2.16 -17.10 -25.84
CA GLY A 424 2.81 -18.08 -26.73
C GLY A 424 3.94 -18.85 -26.01
N ALA A 425 5.02 -19.17 -26.73
CA ALA A 425 6.12 -19.94 -26.17
C ALA A 425 7.08 -19.04 -25.37
N PRO A 426 7.27 -19.26 -24.05
CA PRO A 426 8.11 -18.40 -23.23
C PRO A 426 9.61 -18.69 -23.44
N ASP A 427 10.42 -17.67 -23.19
CA ASP A 427 11.88 -17.78 -23.15
C ASP A 427 12.35 -18.81 -22.09
N PRO A 428 13.35 -19.66 -22.37
CA PRO A 428 13.83 -20.66 -21.41
C PRO A 428 14.36 -20.09 -20.09
N GLU A 429 15.00 -18.92 -20.11
CA GLU A 429 15.45 -18.22 -18.91
C GLU A 429 14.27 -17.64 -18.12
N ALA A 430 13.25 -17.11 -18.81
CA ALA A 430 12.01 -16.70 -18.18
C ALA A 430 11.34 -17.86 -17.45
N ARG A 431 11.24 -19.05 -18.08
CA ARG A 431 10.71 -20.27 -17.44
C ARG A 431 11.54 -20.68 -16.23
N ARG A 432 12.88 -20.62 -16.32
CA ARG A 432 13.78 -20.90 -15.18
C ARG A 432 13.51 -19.95 -14.01
N LEU A 433 13.56 -18.65 -14.25
CA LEU A 433 13.39 -17.63 -13.21
C LEU A 433 11.98 -17.65 -12.62
N PHE A 434 10.95 -17.87 -13.43
CA PHE A 434 9.57 -18.02 -12.96
C PHE A 434 9.45 -19.18 -11.99
N THR A 435 10.08 -20.31 -12.32
CA THR A 435 10.08 -21.47 -11.43
C THR A 435 10.79 -21.17 -10.11
N LEU A 436 11.89 -20.39 -10.11
CA LEU A 436 12.56 -19.98 -8.87
C LEU A 436 11.70 -19.03 -8.01
N VAL A 437 10.98 -18.09 -8.64
CA VAL A 437 9.99 -17.23 -7.95
C VAL A 437 8.87 -18.08 -7.35
N LEU A 438 8.34 -19.03 -8.11
CA LEU A 438 7.31 -19.96 -7.65
C LEU A 438 7.77 -20.78 -6.44
N LYS A 439 9.01 -21.28 -6.43
CA LYS A 439 9.58 -21.96 -5.26
C LYS A 439 9.56 -21.08 -4.02
N GLY A 440 9.86 -19.78 -4.18
CA GLY A 440 9.75 -18.80 -3.09
C GLY A 440 8.33 -18.67 -2.55
N MET A 441 7.33 -18.52 -3.43
CA MET A 441 5.91 -18.44 -3.05
C MET A 441 5.46 -19.71 -2.32
N ILE A 442 5.86 -20.88 -2.83
CA ILE A 442 5.53 -22.18 -2.25
C ILE A 442 6.16 -22.31 -0.86
N ALA A 443 7.41 -21.88 -0.69
CA ALA A 443 8.12 -21.96 0.59
C ALA A 443 7.40 -21.17 1.69
N ILE A 444 6.92 -19.96 1.38
CA ILE A 444 6.09 -19.18 2.32
C ILE A 444 4.76 -19.87 2.57
N SER A 445 4.03 -20.26 1.52
CA SER A 445 2.69 -20.86 1.65
C SER A 445 2.68 -22.16 2.46
N ARG A 446 3.79 -22.91 2.44
CA ARG A 446 3.96 -24.16 3.18
C ARG A 446 4.61 -23.99 4.55
N ALA A 447 5.04 -22.78 4.91
CA ALA A 447 5.76 -22.56 6.14
C ALA A 447 4.93 -23.00 7.36
N ARG A 448 5.64 -23.56 8.35
CA ARG A 448 5.14 -23.81 9.69
C ARG A 448 6.11 -23.19 10.66
N PHE A 449 5.61 -22.36 11.57
CA PHE A 449 6.44 -21.51 12.41
C PHE A 449 5.85 -21.38 13.83
N PRO A 450 6.69 -21.22 14.86
CA PRO A 450 6.20 -21.04 16.22
C PRO A 450 5.58 -19.66 16.41
N GLU A 451 4.73 -19.52 17.43
CA GLU A 451 4.28 -18.21 17.90
C GLU A 451 5.45 -17.26 18.16
N LYS A 452 5.20 -15.96 18.01
CA LYS A 452 6.17 -14.86 18.18
C LYS A 452 7.20 -14.73 17.06
N THR A 453 7.15 -15.54 16.01
CA THR A 453 7.91 -15.33 14.77
C THR A 453 7.41 -14.06 14.06
N ALA A 454 8.34 -13.19 13.66
CA ALA A 454 8.04 -11.98 12.91
C ALA A 454 8.20 -12.23 11.40
N GLY A 455 7.55 -11.41 10.57
CA GLY A 455 7.61 -11.63 9.12
C GLY A 455 9.01 -11.49 8.52
N ARG A 456 9.92 -10.73 9.15
CA ARG A 456 11.35 -10.68 8.75
C ARG A 456 12.06 -12.03 8.84
N ASP A 457 11.61 -12.90 9.74
CA ASP A 457 12.23 -14.21 9.96
C ASP A 457 11.85 -15.19 8.84
N LEU A 458 10.77 -14.91 8.10
CA LEU A 458 10.25 -15.73 7.01
C LEU A 458 10.60 -15.19 5.63
N ASP A 459 10.86 -13.88 5.47
CA ASP A 459 11.16 -13.24 4.16
C ASP A 459 12.29 -13.95 3.38
N GLY A 460 13.31 -14.47 4.07
CA GLY A 460 14.41 -15.21 3.43
C GLY A 460 13.99 -16.51 2.75
N LEU A 461 12.86 -17.12 3.17
CA LEU A 461 12.34 -18.36 2.57
C LEU A 461 11.93 -18.14 1.11
N ALA A 462 11.34 -16.98 0.81
CA ALA A 462 10.93 -16.63 -0.54
C ALA A 462 12.10 -16.32 -1.48
N ARG A 463 13.26 -15.95 -0.92
CA ARG A 463 14.42 -15.47 -1.68
C ARG A 463 15.47 -16.52 -1.96
N VAL A 464 15.57 -17.56 -1.13
CA VAL A 464 16.71 -18.49 -1.15
C VAL A 464 16.93 -19.17 -2.50
N ALA A 465 15.85 -19.46 -3.26
CA ALA A 465 15.94 -20.05 -4.59
C ALA A 465 16.57 -19.08 -5.61
N LEU A 466 16.20 -17.81 -5.57
CA LEU A 466 16.78 -16.75 -6.41
C LEU A 466 18.21 -16.42 -6.00
N TRP A 467 18.49 -16.31 -4.69
CA TRP A 467 19.83 -16.01 -4.18
C TRP A 467 20.86 -17.06 -4.64
N ARG A 468 20.49 -18.35 -4.61
CA ARG A 468 21.35 -19.43 -5.12
C ARG A 468 21.66 -19.30 -6.62
N ALA A 469 20.80 -18.63 -7.36
CA ALA A 469 20.98 -18.34 -8.78
C ALA A 469 21.60 -16.94 -9.05
N GLY A 470 21.95 -16.17 -8.02
CA GLY A 470 22.53 -14.83 -8.15
C GLY A 470 21.51 -13.71 -8.41
N HIS A 471 20.23 -13.94 -8.09
CA HIS A 471 19.15 -12.95 -8.28
C HIS A 471 18.51 -12.57 -6.92
N ASP A 472 17.90 -11.39 -6.84
CA ASP A 472 17.04 -10.93 -5.73
C ASP A 472 15.94 -10.00 -6.31
N TYR A 473 15.07 -9.47 -5.45
CA TYR A 473 14.05 -8.47 -5.80
C TYR A 473 13.99 -7.35 -4.75
N ASP A 474 13.85 -6.11 -5.23
CA ASP A 474 14.00 -4.87 -4.43
C ASP A 474 12.72 -4.41 -3.72
N HIS A 475 11.87 -5.35 -3.33
CA HIS A 475 10.68 -5.11 -2.51
C HIS A 475 10.52 -6.19 -1.42
N GLY A 476 9.56 -6.00 -0.51
CA GLY A 476 9.20 -7.02 0.47
C GLY A 476 8.58 -8.25 -0.19
N THR A 477 8.63 -9.40 0.48
CA THR A 477 7.90 -10.61 0.06
C THR A 477 6.39 -10.45 0.24
N GLY A 478 5.94 -9.53 1.09
CA GLY A 478 4.54 -9.14 1.18
C GLY A 478 4.25 -8.12 2.28
N HIS A 479 3.02 -7.64 2.29
CA HIS A 479 2.47 -6.63 3.20
C HIS A 479 1.14 -7.11 3.78
N GLY A 480 0.68 -6.49 4.87
CA GLY A 480 -0.67 -6.76 5.34
C GLY A 480 -1.75 -6.13 4.45
N VAL A 481 -2.98 -6.62 4.56
CA VAL A 481 -4.14 -6.18 3.76
C VAL A 481 -5.34 -5.93 4.69
N GLY A 482 -6.04 -4.82 4.46
CA GLY A 482 -7.23 -4.42 5.22
C GLY A 482 -8.52 -5.12 4.78
N ALA A 483 -9.55 -5.06 5.63
CA ALA A 483 -10.89 -5.56 5.32
C ALA A 483 -11.77 -4.42 4.76
N PHE A 484 -11.86 -4.34 3.43
CA PHE A 484 -12.44 -3.19 2.72
C PHE A 484 -11.77 -1.88 3.17
N LEU A 485 -10.45 -1.86 3.18
CA LEU A 485 -9.59 -0.76 3.65
C LEU A 485 -8.35 -0.70 2.74
N SER A 486 -7.22 -0.17 3.22
CA SER A 486 -5.98 -0.11 2.45
C SER A 486 -5.54 -1.50 2.00
N VAL A 487 -5.13 -1.62 0.73
CA VAL A 487 -4.49 -2.83 0.21
C VAL A 487 -3.12 -3.05 0.87
N HIS A 488 -2.43 -1.96 1.23
CA HIS A 488 -1.21 -2.00 2.04
C HIS A 488 -1.55 -1.57 3.48
N GLU A 489 -1.72 -2.53 4.38
CA GLU A 489 -2.08 -2.31 5.78
C GLU A 489 -1.01 -2.90 6.71
N GLY A 490 -0.43 -2.06 7.57
CA GLY A 490 0.47 -2.50 8.63
C GLY A 490 -0.27 -2.96 9.90
N PRO A 491 0.47 -3.45 10.92
CA PRO A 491 1.93 -3.42 11.03
C PRO A 491 2.63 -4.70 10.54
N GLN A 492 1.88 -5.77 10.26
CA GLN A 492 2.42 -7.02 9.74
C GLN A 492 2.95 -6.84 8.31
N SER A 493 4.07 -7.48 8.01
CA SER A 493 4.61 -7.59 6.66
C SER A 493 5.59 -8.74 6.58
N LEU A 494 5.72 -9.37 5.41
CA LEU A 494 6.78 -10.31 5.07
C LEU A 494 7.90 -9.53 4.40
N SER A 495 8.78 -8.91 5.17
CA SER A 495 9.88 -8.10 4.63
C SER A 495 11.08 -8.10 5.56
N LYS A 496 12.25 -7.73 5.04
CA LYS A 496 13.48 -7.51 5.84
C LYS A 496 13.28 -6.54 7.02
N ARG A 497 12.24 -5.67 6.97
CA ARG A 497 11.87 -4.71 8.02
C ARG A 497 10.68 -5.17 8.88
N GLY A 498 10.04 -6.29 8.56
CA GLY A 498 8.82 -6.80 9.18
C GLY A 498 9.03 -7.22 10.63
N ALA A 499 8.88 -6.26 11.53
CA ALA A 499 9.21 -6.42 12.94
C ALA A 499 8.09 -6.99 13.81
N GLU A 500 6.84 -6.82 13.38
CA GLU A 500 5.68 -7.30 14.11
C GLU A 500 5.62 -8.84 14.09
N PRO A 501 5.46 -9.49 15.25
CA PRO A 501 5.10 -10.90 15.30
C PRO A 501 3.82 -11.18 14.51
N LEU A 502 3.84 -12.26 13.72
CA LEU A 502 2.65 -12.71 13.02
C LEU A 502 1.68 -13.36 14.01
N VAL A 503 0.41 -12.98 13.93
CA VAL A 503 -0.67 -13.46 14.80
C VAL A 503 -1.82 -13.97 13.93
N ALA A 504 -2.49 -15.03 14.40
CA ALA A 504 -3.63 -15.61 13.70
C ALA A 504 -4.69 -14.56 13.36
N GLY A 505 -5.24 -14.63 12.14
CA GLY A 505 -6.21 -13.65 11.62
C GLY A 505 -5.57 -12.47 10.87
N MET A 506 -4.26 -12.29 10.90
CA MET A 506 -3.59 -11.33 10.01
C MET A 506 -3.64 -11.80 8.55
N ILE A 507 -4.08 -10.92 7.64
CA ILE A 507 -3.97 -11.12 6.19
C ILE A 507 -2.65 -10.52 5.71
N LEU A 508 -1.96 -11.23 4.83
CA LEU A 508 -0.70 -10.85 4.18
C LEU A 508 -0.72 -11.18 2.68
N SER A 509 -0.06 -10.38 1.84
CA SER A 509 0.38 -10.83 0.52
C SER A 509 1.60 -11.77 0.63
N ASN A 510 1.76 -12.62 -0.38
CA ASN A 510 2.93 -13.46 -0.61
C ASN A 510 3.27 -13.36 -2.10
N GLU A 511 4.18 -12.45 -2.42
CA GLU A 511 4.38 -11.87 -3.75
C GLU A 511 5.86 -11.82 -4.18
N PRO A 512 6.65 -12.90 -4.08
CA PRO A 512 8.03 -12.87 -4.58
C PRO A 512 8.07 -12.51 -6.07
N GLY A 513 9.18 -11.90 -6.49
CA GLY A 513 9.38 -11.49 -7.88
C GLY A 513 10.81 -11.60 -8.36
N CYS A 514 11.02 -11.31 -9.64
CA CYS A 514 12.33 -11.18 -10.28
C CYS A 514 12.18 -10.29 -11.52
N TYR A 515 13.01 -9.25 -11.62
CA TYR A 515 12.88 -8.23 -12.65
C TYR A 515 14.21 -8.08 -13.41
N LEU A 516 14.18 -8.31 -14.72
CA LEU A 516 15.32 -8.12 -15.60
C LEU A 516 15.07 -6.89 -16.47
N GLU A 517 15.73 -5.79 -16.13
CA GLU A 517 15.63 -4.51 -16.83
C GLU A 517 15.79 -4.67 -18.34
N GLY A 518 14.88 -4.07 -19.11
CA GLY A 518 14.87 -4.12 -20.57
C GLY A 518 14.42 -5.46 -21.17
N ARG A 519 14.00 -6.44 -20.35
CA ARG A 519 13.57 -7.78 -20.84
C ARG A 519 12.19 -8.18 -20.37
N PHE A 520 12.04 -8.52 -19.09
CA PHE A 520 10.78 -8.97 -18.50
C PHE A 520 10.84 -8.90 -16.98
N GLY A 521 9.67 -8.93 -16.34
CA GLY A 521 9.56 -9.18 -14.92
C GLY A 521 8.56 -10.28 -14.62
N ILE A 522 8.75 -10.88 -13.45
CA ILE A 522 7.94 -11.96 -12.92
C ILE A 522 7.55 -11.56 -11.51
N ARG A 523 6.27 -11.70 -11.19
CA ARG A 523 5.74 -11.71 -9.84
C ARG A 523 4.59 -12.71 -9.78
N ILE A 524 4.53 -13.46 -8.67
CA ILE A 524 3.44 -14.40 -8.42
C ILE A 524 2.94 -14.09 -7.03
N GLU A 525 1.66 -13.74 -6.91
CA GLU A 525 1.11 -13.22 -5.66
C GLU A 525 -0.21 -13.85 -5.29
N ASN A 526 -0.32 -14.23 -4.02
CA ASN A 526 -1.56 -14.63 -3.37
C ASN A 526 -1.68 -13.92 -2.03
N LEU A 527 -2.90 -13.61 -1.61
CA LEU A 527 -3.19 -13.29 -0.22
C LEU A 527 -3.36 -14.56 0.60
N ILE A 528 -2.83 -14.51 1.82
CA ILE A 528 -2.83 -15.59 2.81
C ILE A 528 -3.22 -15.04 4.19
N VAL A 529 -3.83 -15.89 5.01
CA VAL A 529 -4.18 -15.60 6.42
C VAL A 529 -3.25 -16.39 7.32
N VAL A 530 -2.68 -15.75 8.35
CA VAL A 530 -1.97 -16.48 9.41
C VAL A 530 -2.96 -17.38 10.15
N SER A 531 -2.71 -18.69 10.16
CA SER A 531 -3.57 -19.66 10.84
C SER A 531 -3.21 -19.78 12.33
N PRO A 532 -4.15 -20.20 13.19
CA PRO A 532 -3.85 -20.57 14.57
C PRO A 532 -2.74 -21.62 14.67
N ALA A 533 -2.07 -21.68 15.83
CA ALA A 533 -1.08 -22.71 16.10
C ALA A 533 -1.77 -24.05 16.35
N GLU A 534 -1.42 -25.07 15.56
CA GLU A 534 -2.02 -26.40 15.65
C GLU A 534 -0.96 -27.47 15.98
N PRO A 535 -1.31 -28.49 16.79
CA PRO A 535 -0.43 -29.63 17.01
C PRO A 535 -0.28 -30.44 15.71
N LEU A 536 0.96 -30.80 15.37
CA LEU A 536 1.24 -31.71 14.27
C LEU A 536 1.40 -33.14 14.81
N PRO A 537 1.00 -34.19 14.06
CA PRO A 537 0.99 -35.58 14.54
C PRO A 537 2.29 -36.05 15.24
N ASP A 538 3.45 -35.59 14.75
CA ASP A 538 4.77 -35.88 15.32
C ASP A 538 5.53 -34.61 15.78
N GLY A 539 4.79 -33.51 15.99
CA GLY A 539 5.36 -32.20 16.32
C GLY A 539 5.69 -32.03 17.80
N ALA A 540 6.88 -31.51 18.11
CA ALA A 540 7.28 -31.21 19.50
C ALA A 540 6.54 -30.00 20.11
N ARG A 541 5.85 -29.19 19.30
CA ARG A 541 5.03 -28.04 19.72
C ARG A 541 4.00 -27.69 18.65
N PRO A 542 2.90 -26.99 19.01
CA PRO A 542 2.01 -26.40 18.04
C PRO A 542 2.73 -25.43 17.11
N MET A 543 2.33 -25.39 15.84
CA MET A 543 2.90 -24.50 14.83
C MET A 543 1.79 -23.71 14.16
N MET A 544 2.00 -22.41 13.98
CA MET A 544 1.21 -21.58 13.08
C MET A 544 1.54 -21.93 11.63
N GLY A 545 0.70 -21.46 10.72
CA GLY A 545 0.86 -21.64 9.28
C GLY A 545 0.10 -20.56 8.52
N PHE A 546 -0.27 -20.89 7.29
CA PHE A 546 -1.01 -20.00 6.42
C PHE A 546 -2.19 -20.72 5.76
N GLU A 547 -3.31 -20.02 5.65
CA GLU A 547 -4.46 -20.35 4.81
C GLU A 547 -4.43 -19.48 3.54
N THR A 548 -4.72 -20.03 2.37
CA THR A 548 -4.78 -19.27 1.11
C THR A 548 -6.15 -18.63 0.89
N LEU A 549 -6.17 -17.35 0.51
CA LEU A 549 -7.38 -16.64 0.07
C LEU A 549 -7.49 -16.57 -1.46
N THR A 550 -6.39 -16.25 -2.15
CA THR A 550 -6.39 -16.09 -3.60
C THR A 550 -6.45 -17.44 -4.33
N TRP A 551 -7.53 -17.66 -5.09
CA TRP A 551 -7.75 -18.88 -5.88
C TRP A 551 -7.74 -18.55 -7.38
N VAL A 552 -6.55 -18.41 -7.96
CA VAL A 552 -6.34 -18.13 -9.39
C VAL A 552 -5.25 -19.06 -9.95
N PRO A 553 -5.43 -19.71 -11.11
CA PRO A 553 -4.42 -20.62 -11.65
C PRO A 553 -3.06 -19.92 -11.86
N ILE A 554 -1.99 -20.71 -11.80
CA ILE A 554 -0.60 -20.27 -12.07
C ILE A 554 -0.23 -20.87 -13.43
N ASP A 555 0.30 -20.07 -14.34
CA ASP A 555 0.54 -20.50 -15.73
C ASP A 555 1.61 -21.60 -15.80
N ARG A 556 1.17 -22.83 -16.08
CA ARG A 556 2.02 -24.04 -16.14
C ARG A 556 3.06 -23.98 -17.25
N ARG A 557 2.86 -23.17 -18.30
CA ARG A 557 3.82 -23.03 -19.41
C ARG A 557 5.13 -22.40 -18.96
N LEU A 558 5.09 -21.62 -17.88
CA LEU A 558 6.25 -20.94 -17.29
C LEU A 558 6.97 -21.79 -16.24
N ILE A 559 6.52 -23.01 -15.98
CA ILE A 559 7.09 -23.86 -14.94
C ILE A 559 8.03 -24.86 -15.58
N ASP A 560 9.22 -25.01 -15.00
CA ASP A 560 10.11 -26.13 -15.24
C ASP A 560 9.93 -27.22 -14.17
N PRO A 561 9.22 -28.33 -14.46
CA PRO A 561 8.94 -29.37 -13.47
C PRO A 561 10.21 -29.99 -12.88
N GLY A 562 11.32 -29.97 -13.63
CA GLY A 562 12.62 -30.50 -13.20
C GLY A 562 13.30 -29.68 -12.10
N LEU A 563 12.90 -28.43 -11.88
CA LEU A 563 13.43 -27.56 -10.82
C LEU A 563 12.61 -27.62 -9.52
N LEU A 564 11.41 -28.20 -9.58
CA LEU A 564 10.57 -28.41 -8.41
C LEU A 564 10.97 -29.71 -7.69
N ASP A 565 10.89 -29.71 -6.37
CA ASP A 565 10.94 -30.94 -5.59
C ASP A 565 9.56 -31.63 -5.57
N PRO A 566 9.47 -32.91 -5.14
CA PRO A 566 8.20 -33.62 -5.11
C PRO A 566 7.11 -32.93 -4.28
N ALA A 567 7.48 -32.27 -3.18
CA ALA A 567 6.52 -31.64 -2.28
C ALA A 567 6.06 -30.27 -2.80
N GLU A 568 6.92 -29.55 -3.54
CA GLU A 568 6.54 -28.34 -4.27
C GLU A 568 5.57 -28.66 -5.42
N ARG A 569 5.83 -29.74 -6.19
CA ARG A 569 4.88 -30.23 -7.22
C ARG A 569 3.54 -30.60 -6.61
N ALA A 570 3.55 -31.41 -5.54
CA ALA A 570 2.33 -31.82 -4.85
C ALA A 570 1.54 -30.62 -4.30
N TRP A 571 2.22 -29.58 -3.81
CA TRP A 571 1.55 -28.36 -3.37
C TRP A 571 0.87 -27.64 -4.54
N LEU A 572 1.55 -27.52 -5.69
CA LEU A 572 0.97 -26.85 -6.85
C LEU A 572 -0.24 -27.61 -7.40
N ASP A 573 -0.15 -28.94 -7.51
CA ASP A 573 -1.25 -29.78 -7.96
C ASP A 573 -2.45 -29.68 -7.00
N ALA A 574 -2.20 -29.68 -5.68
CA ALA A 574 -3.24 -29.50 -4.67
C ALA A 574 -3.86 -28.09 -4.72
N TYR A 575 -3.05 -27.06 -4.92
CA TYR A 575 -3.50 -25.68 -5.09
C TYR A 575 -4.39 -25.55 -6.33
N HIS A 576 -3.97 -26.09 -7.48
CA HIS A 576 -4.76 -26.08 -8.72
C HIS A 576 -6.04 -26.90 -8.62
N ALA A 577 -6.02 -28.05 -7.94
CA ALA A 577 -7.22 -28.80 -7.64
C ALA A 577 -8.23 -27.98 -6.80
N ALA A 578 -7.74 -27.27 -5.79
CA ALA A 578 -8.56 -26.38 -4.96
C ALA A 578 -9.10 -25.17 -5.75
N VAL A 579 -8.32 -24.60 -6.68
CA VAL A 579 -8.79 -23.56 -7.60
C VAL A 579 -9.96 -24.09 -8.44
N LEU A 580 -9.82 -25.28 -9.03
CA LEU A 580 -10.89 -25.87 -9.84
C LEU A 580 -12.16 -26.15 -9.01
N GLU A 581 -12.01 -26.70 -7.82
CA GLU A 581 -13.12 -26.99 -6.89
C GLU A 581 -13.88 -25.71 -6.52
N LYS A 582 -13.15 -24.65 -6.17
CA LYS A 582 -13.74 -23.42 -5.63
C LYS A 582 -14.26 -22.48 -6.71
N ILE A 583 -13.56 -22.36 -7.83
CA ILE A 583 -13.86 -21.37 -8.87
C ILE A 583 -14.63 -21.97 -10.04
N GLY A 584 -14.42 -23.24 -10.37
CA GLY A 584 -15.11 -23.91 -11.47
C GLY A 584 -16.64 -23.76 -11.44
N PRO A 585 -17.30 -23.93 -10.28
CA PRO A 585 -18.76 -23.74 -10.17
C PRO A 585 -19.25 -22.29 -10.30
N GLN A 586 -18.35 -21.30 -10.25
CA GLN A 586 -18.69 -19.86 -10.25
C GLN A 586 -18.55 -19.20 -11.62
N VAL A 587 -18.08 -19.93 -12.63
CA VAL A 587 -17.80 -19.43 -13.97
C VAL A 587 -18.67 -20.13 -15.02
N ASP A 588 -18.74 -19.55 -16.22
CA ASP A 588 -19.45 -20.15 -17.35
C ASP A 588 -18.73 -21.43 -17.84
N ALA A 589 -19.43 -22.22 -18.66
CA ALA A 589 -18.94 -23.52 -19.10
C ALA A 589 -17.64 -23.46 -19.91
N GLU A 590 -17.43 -22.39 -20.69
CA GLU A 590 -16.20 -22.20 -21.48
C GLU A 590 -15.02 -21.95 -20.52
N THR A 591 -15.17 -21.00 -19.61
CA THR A 591 -14.17 -20.69 -18.59
C THR A 591 -13.89 -21.90 -17.70
N ALA A 592 -14.90 -22.67 -17.31
CA ALA A 592 -14.72 -23.88 -16.49
C ALA A 592 -13.91 -24.96 -17.21
N ALA A 593 -14.16 -25.16 -18.51
CA ALA A 593 -13.40 -26.11 -19.33
C ALA A 593 -11.94 -25.66 -19.50
N TRP A 594 -11.71 -24.37 -19.75
CA TRP A 594 -10.37 -23.79 -19.78
C TRP A 594 -9.65 -23.95 -18.44
N LEU A 595 -10.35 -23.67 -17.32
CA LEU A 595 -9.79 -23.78 -15.98
C LEU A 595 -9.38 -25.23 -15.65
N ALA A 596 -10.18 -26.22 -16.04
CA ALA A 596 -9.83 -27.62 -15.87
C ALA A 596 -8.53 -27.99 -16.60
N ALA A 597 -8.31 -27.44 -17.81
CA ALA A 597 -7.06 -27.62 -18.54
C ALA A 597 -5.90 -26.87 -17.87
N ALA A 598 -6.11 -25.61 -17.47
CA ALA A 598 -5.11 -24.77 -16.81
C ALA A 598 -4.67 -25.33 -15.44
N CYS A 599 -5.56 -26.03 -14.73
CA CYS A 599 -5.34 -26.63 -13.42
C CYS A 599 -5.03 -28.14 -13.46
N ALA A 600 -4.82 -28.74 -14.62
CA ALA A 600 -4.42 -30.14 -14.67
C ALA A 600 -3.07 -30.35 -13.97
N PRO A 601 -2.82 -31.51 -13.34
CA PRO A 601 -1.54 -31.80 -12.68
C PRO A 601 -0.34 -31.56 -13.60
N LEU A 602 0.80 -31.21 -13.02
CA LEU A 602 2.05 -31.17 -13.79
C LEU A 602 2.43 -32.58 -14.26
N ASP A 603 2.90 -32.69 -15.49
CA ASP A 603 3.42 -33.95 -16.01
C ASP A 603 4.62 -34.39 -15.15
N ALA A 604 4.70 -35.70 -14.87
CA ALA A 604 5.89 -36.26 -14.24
C ALA A 604 7.08 -36.10 -15.18
N ALA A 605 8.15 -35.45 -14.68
CA ALA A 605 9.38 -35.19 -15.43
C ALA A 605 10.11 -36.47 -15.82
#